data_AF-A0A3N5LDV6-F1
#
_entry.id   AF-A0A3N5LDV6-F1
#
_cell.length_a   1.000
_cell.length_b   1.000
_cell.length_c   1.000
_cell.angle_alpha   90.00
_cell.angle_beta   90.00
_cell.angle_gamma   90.00
#
_symmetry.space_group_name_H-M   'P 1'
#
loop_
_entity.id
_entity.type
_entity.pdbx_description
1 polymer ?
#
loop_
_entity_poly.entity_id
_entity_poly.type
_entity_poly.pdbx_seq_one_letter_code
_entity_poly.pdbx_strand_id
1 'polypeptide(L)'
;MPYLTHPDELAGLVPGEPPYRVRQLRDWLYRTPVLEASAMTNLPGSIRQRLDPLWPFAVEAEQTDDGGRTIKWLMRAPDGASYEAVLMAYPDRNTL
;
A
#
# COMPACT_ATOMS: atom_id res chain seq x y z
N MET A 1 5.33 2.68 9.26
CA MET A 1 4.62 1.93 8.22
C MET A 1 5.03 2.49 6.86
N PRO A 2 5.35 1.64 5.88
CA PRO A 2 5.81 2.04 4.55
C PRO A 2 5.01 3.16 3.87
N TYR A 3 3.67 3.06 3.80
CA TYR A 3 2.85 4.08 3.13
C TYR A 3 2.65 5.38 3.92
N LEU A 4 3.16 5.47 5.16
CA LEU A 4 3.25 6.72 5.93
C LEU A 4 4.61 7.42 5.79
N THR A 5 5.56 6.80 5.09
CA THR A 5 6.91 7.34 4.89
C THR A 5 6.99 8.00 3.52
N HIS A 6 7.57 9.20 3.45
CA HIS A 6 7.78 9.87 2.16
C HIS A 6 8.63 8.98 1.24
N PRO A 7 8.36 8.90 -0.09
CA PRO A 7 9.08 8.00 -0.99
C PRO A 7 10.62 8.17 -1.00
N ASP A 8 11.09 9.38 -0.71
CA ASP A 8 12.53 9.69 -0.65
C ASP A 8 13.17 9.33 0.70
N GLU A 9 12.35 9.02 1.71
CA GLU A 9 12.77 8.63 3.05
C GLU A 9 12.73 7.11 3.27
N LEU A 10 12.37 6.32 2.26
CA LEU A 10 12.26 4.85 2.35
C LEU A 10 13.56 4.16 2.79
N ALA A 11 14.71 4.80 2.58
CA ALA A 11 15.99 4.31 3.09
C ALA A 11 15.99 4.12 4.62
N GLY A 12 15.25 4.96 5.36
CA GLY A 12 15.12 4.86 6.81
C GLY A 12 14.41 3.60 7.30
N LEU A 13 13.63 2.93 6.43
CA LEU A 13 12.93 1.68 6.77
C LEU A 13 13.83 0.44 6.65
N VAL A 14 14.94 0.56 5.94
CA VAL A 14 15.93 -0.50 5.72
C VAL A 14 17.33 -0.02 6.09
N PRO A 15 17.55 0.41 7.35
CA PRO A 15 18.84 0.98 7.75
C PRO A 15 19.95 -0.06 7.67
N GLY A 16 21.13 0.36 7.20
CA GLY A 16 22.31 -0.50 7.06
C GLY A 16 22.26 -1.45 5.85
N GLU A 17 21.16 -1.46 5.10
CA GLU A 17 21.03 -2.28 3.90
C GLU A 17 21.64 -1.59 2.66
N PRO A 18 22.10 -2.36 1.66
CA PRO A 18 22.61 -1.79 0.42
C PRO A 18 21.56 -0.95 -0.33
N PRO A 19 21.96 0.06 -1.14
CA PRO A 19 21.02 0.94 -1.84
C PRO A 19 20.00 0.21 -2.74
N TYR A 20 20.34 -0.98 -3.25
CA TYR A 20 19.40 -1.76 -4.05
C TYR A 20 18.18 -2.26 -3.25
N ARG A 21 18.27 -2.39 -1.92
CA ARG A 21 17.14 -2.76 -1.05
C ARG A 21 16.07 -1.68 -1.00
N VAL A 22 16.49 -0.41 -0.97
CA VAL A 22 15.56 0.73 -1.04
C VAL A 22 14.81 0.70 -2.37
N ARG A 23 15.51 0.42 -3.47
CA ARG A 23 14.88 0.27 -4.79
C ARG A 23 13.91 -0.91 -4.84
N GLN A 24 14.28 -2.07 -4.30
CA GLN A 24 13.37 -3.22 -4.21
C GLN A 24 12.11 -2.88 -3.43
N LEU A 25 12.24 -2.22 -2.27
CA LEU A 25 11.10 -1.77 -1.48
C LEU A 25 10.23 -0.80 -2.28
N ARG A 26 10.82 0.21 -2.93
CA ARG A 26 10.09 1.18 -3.76
C ARG A 26 9.33 0.50 -4.91
N ASP A 27 9.95 -0.46 -5.59
CA ASP A 27 9.31 -1.21 -6.66
C ASP A 27 8.11 -2.02 -6.13
N TRP A 28 8.23 -2.65 -4.96
CA TRP A 28 7.11 -3.34 -4.32
C TRP A 28 5.98 -2.41 -3.88
N LEU A 29 6.26 -1.18 -3.47
CA LEU A 29 5.21 -0.25 -3.01
C LEU A 29 4.48 0.42 -4.18
N TYR A 30 5.16 0.71 -5.29
CA TYR A 30 4.61 1.59 -6.33
C TYR A 30 4.52 0.98 -7.73
N ARG A 31 5.17 -0.16 -8.00
CA ARG A 31 5.10 -0.84 -9.32
C ARG A 31 4.34 -2.15 -9.24
N THR A 32 4.53 -2.89 -8.14
CA THR A 32 3.84 -4.16 -7.90
C THR A 32 3.29 -4.17 -6.47
N PRO A 33 2.33 -3.27 -6.14
CA PRO A 33 1.79 -3.17 -4.79
C PRO A 33 1.22 -4.50 -4.31
N VAL A 34 1.60 -4.87 -3.09
CA VAL A 34 1.08 -6.03 -2.36
C VAL A 34 0.44 -5.57 -1.06
N LEU A 35 -0.48 -6.38 -0.52
CA LEU A 35 -1.18 -6.06 0.72
C LEU A 35 -0.35 -6.39 1.97
N GLU A 36 0.57 -7.35 1.87
CA GLU A 36 1.38 -7.86 2.98
C GLU A 36 2.86 -7.87 2.62
N ALA A 37 3.74 -7.53 3.57
CA ALA A 37 5.17 -7.56 3.34
C ALA A 37 5.69 -8.98 3.07
N SER A 38 4.97 -10.01 3.55
CA SER A 38 5.24 -11.44 3.29
C SER A 38 5.42 -11.74 1.79
N ALA A 39 4.68 -11.06 0.92
CA ALA A 39 4.71 -11.23 -0.52
C ALA A 39 5.96 -10.62 -1.21
N MET A 40 6.73 -9.79 -0.49
CA MET A 40 7.96 -9.16 -1.01
C MET A 40 9.13 -10.16 -1.01
N THR A 41 9.02 -11.21 -1.81
CA THR A 41 9.87 -12.42 -1.75
C THR A 41 11.36 -12.16 -1.90
N ASN A 42 11.74 -11.09 -2.61
CA ASN A 42 13.14 -10.72 -2.84
C ASN A 42 13.76 -9.88 -1.70
N LEU A 43 13.00 -9.49 -0.67
CA LEU A 43 13.51 -8.87 0.57
C LEU A 43 13.84 -9.96 1.62
N PRO A 44 14.82 -9.77 2.50
CA PRO A 44 15.08 -10.68 3.61
C PRO A 44 13.87 -10.76 4.56
N GLY A 45 13.67 -11.92 5.18
CA GLY A 45 12.55 -12.12 6.13
C GLY A 45 12.55 -11.12 7.29
N SER A 46 13.72 -10.77 7.81
CA SER A 46 13.90 -9.76 8.86
C SER A 46 13.52 -8.35 8.42
N ILE A 47 13.62 -8.03 7.12
CA ILE A 47 13.11 -6.77 6.57
C ILE A 47 11.59 -6.85 6.49
N ARG A 48 11.04 -7.91 5.88
CA ARG A 48 9.58 -8.07 5.72
C ARG A 48 8.84 -7.93 7.04
N GLN A 49 9.30 -8.62 8.09
CA GLN A 49 8.70 -8.56 9.43
C GLN A 49 8.65 -7.15 10.02
N ARG A 50 9.62 -6.28 9.70
CA ARG A 50 9.66 -4.89 10.19
C ARG A 50 8.79 -3.93 9.38
N LEU A 51 8.45 -4.31 8.15
CA LEU A 51 7.65 -3.48 7.24
C LEU A 51 6.15 -3.69 7.43
N ASP A 52 5.73 -4.80 8.04
CA ASP A 52 4.32 -5.05 8.32
C ASP A 52 3.81 -4.23 9.53
N PRO A 53 2.59 -3.66 9.46
CA PRO A 53 1.74 -3.57 8.28
C PRO A 53 2.21 -2.49 7.29
N LEU A 54 1.93 -2.69 6.01
CA LEU A 54 2.37 -1.77 4.94
C LEU A 54 1.61 -0.43 4.96
N TRP A 55 0.30 -0.49 5.15
CA TRP A 55 -0.65 0.62 5.06
C TRP A 55 -1.41 0.81 6.39
N PRO A 56 -1.86 2.04 6.71
CA PRO A 56 -2.33 2.36 8.06
C PRO A 56 -3.83 2.17 8.28
N PHE A 57 -4.62 1.99 7.22
CA PHE A 57 -6.07 1.95 7.34
C PHE A 57 -6.59 0.51 7.47
N ALA A 58 -7.80 0.37 8.01
CA ALA A 58 -8.61 -0.84 7.91
C ALA A 58 -9.81 -0.56 7.01
N VAL A 59 -10.17 -1.49 6.11
CA VAL A 59 -11.42 -1.39 5.34
C VAL A 59 -12.58 -1.80 6.24
N GLU A 60 -13.51 -0.88 6.50
CA GLU A 60 -14.73 -1.16 7.28
C GLU A 60 -15.89 -1.63 6.39
N ALA A 61 -15.95 -1.12 5.16
CA ALA A 61 -16.97 -1.52 4.20
C ALA A 61 -16.46 -1.37 2.75
N GLU A 62 -16.98 -2.22 1.88
CA GLU A 62 -16.83 -2.13 0.42
C GLU A 62 -18.23 -2.18 -0.21
N GLN A 63 -18.45 -1.31 -1.19
CA GLN A 63 -19.67 -1.27 -1.98
C GLN A 63 -19.33 -1.26 -3.46
N THR A 64 -20.08 -2.02 -4.25
CA THR A 64 -19.85 -2.20 -5.67
C THR A 64 -21.11 -1.86 -6.44
N ASP A 65 -20.96 -1.08 -7.51
CA ASP A 65 -22.05 -0.63 -8.37
C ASP A 65 -21.59 -0.61 -9.86
N ASP A 66 -22.49 -0.20 -10.75
CA ASP A 66 -22.27 -0.11 -12.20
C ASP A 66 -21.71 -1.40 -12.81
N GLY A 67 -22.26 -2.54 -12.39
CA GLY A 67 -21.83 -3.86 -12.84
C GLY A 67 -20.40 -4.22 -12.44
N GLY A 68 -19.87 -3.64 -11.35
CA GLY A 68 -18.50 -3.88 -10.89
C GLY A 68 -17.50 -2.80 -11.29
N ARG A 69 -17.94 -1.76 -12.01
CA ARG A 69 -17.07 -0.69 -12.51
C ARG A 69 -16.90 0.47 -11.55
N THR A 70 -17.77 0.57 -10.54
CA THR A 70 -17.61 1.52 -9.45
C THR A 70 -17.44 0.76 -8.14
N ILE A 71 -16.35 1.00 -7.43
CA ILE A 71 -16.08 0.40 -6.11
C ILE A 71 -15.81 1.52 -5.12
N LYS A 72 -16.52 1.54 -4.01
CA LYS A 72 -16.34 2.49 -2.91
C LYS A 72 -15.85 1.75 -1.67
N TRP A 73 -14.78 2.24 -1.07
CA TRP A 73 -14.28 1.77 0.22
C TRP A 73 -14.51 2.82 1.30
N LEU A 74 -15.02 2.38 2.44
CA LEU A 74 -14.94 3.12 3.70
C LEU A 74 -13.76 2.55 4.50
N MET A 75 -12.86 3.44 4.91
CA MET A 75 -11.62 3.09 5.59
C MET A 75 -11.50 3.84 6.92
N ARG A 76 -10.94 3.18 7.93
CA ARG A 76 -10.67 3.74 9.25
C ARG A 76 -9.18 3.92 9.47
N ALA A 77 -8.76 5.12 9.84
CA ALA A 77 -7.40 5.43 10.25
C ALA A 77 -7.15 5.06 11.73
N PRO A 78 -5.89 4.92 12.17
CA PRO A 78 -5.57 4.59 13.55
C PRO A 78 -6.05 5.63 14.59
N ASP A 79 -6.24 6.88 14.18
CA ASP A 79 -6.78 7.97 15.02
C ASP A 79 -8.31 7.96 15.11
N GLY A 80 -8.97 7.00 14.44
CA GLY A 80 -10.42 6.88 14.40
C GLY A 80 -11.08 7.71 13.29
N ALA A 81 -10.34 8.48 12.50
CA ALA A 81 -10.91 9.22 11.38
C ALA A 81 -11.34 8.28 10.24
N SER A 82 -12.45 8.65 9.57
CA SER A 82 -13.00 7.90 8.44
C SER A 82 -12.61 8.55 7.11
N TYR A 83 -12.23 7.73 6.15
CA TYR A 83 -11.87 8.14 4.80
C TYR A 83 -12.64 7.29 3.79
N GLU A 84 -13.01 7.90 2.68
CA GLU A 84 -13.63 7.20 1.55
C GLU A 84 -12.75 7.31 0.32
N ALA A 85 -12.66 6.22 -0.44
CA ALA A 85 -12.06 6.19 -1.77
C ALA A 85 -13.04 5.55 -2.75
N VAL A 86 -13.11 6.09 -3.97
CA VAL A 86 -14.02 5.58 -5.01
C VAL A 86 -13.22 5.30 -6.27
N LEU A 87 -13.09 4.03 -6.63
CA LEU A 87 -12.57 3.63 -7.92
C LEU A 87 -13.70 3.63 -8.94
N MET A 88 -13.50 4.33 -10.05
CA MET A 88 -14.38 4.35 -11.22
C MET A 88 -13.61 3.89 -12.45
N ALA A 89 -14.03 2.78 -13.03
CA ALA A 89 -13.48 2.20 -14.24
C ALA A 89 -14.27 2.65 -15.48
N TYR A 90 -13.57 3.25 -16.43
CA TYR A 90 -14.07 3.66 -17.73
C TYR A 90 -13.35 2.87 -18.83
N PRO A 91 -13.85 2.86 -20.09
CA PRO A 91 -13.21 2.10 -21.17
C PRO A 91 -11.74 2.47 -21.43
N ASP A 92 -11.33 3.70 -21.16
CA ASP A 92 -10.02 4.25 -21.48
C ASP A 92 -9.17 4.66 -20.26
N ARG A 93 -9.75 4.62 -19.05
CA ARG A 93 -9.06 5.02 -17.82
C ARG A 93 -9.70 4.42 -16.58
N ASN A 94 -8.93 4.39 -15.50
CA ASN A 94 -9.42 4.24 -14.14
C ASN A 94 -9.20 5.56 -13.39
N THR A 95 -10.17 5.96 -12.57
CA THR A 95 -10.07 7.14 -11.71
C THR A 95 -10.26 6.68 -10.26
N LEU A 96 -9.34 7.09 -9.38
CA LEU A 96 -9.37 6.86 -7.94
C LEU A 96 -9.24 8.19 -7.22
#